data_AF-A0A829MG34-F1
#
_entry.id   AF-A0A829MG34-F1
#
_cell.length_a   1.000
_cell.length_b   1.000
_cell.length_c   1.000
_cell.angle_alpha   90.00
_cell.angle_beta   90.00
_cell.angle_gamma   90.00
#
_symmetry.space_group_name_H-M   'P 1'
#
loop_
_entity.id
_entity.type
_entity.pdbx_description
1 polymer ?
#
loop_
_entity_poly.entity_id
_entity_poly.type
_entity_poly.pdbx_seq_one_letter_code
_entity_poly.pdbx_strand_id
1 'polypeptide(L)'
;MKIVIPAAVALSLLAGCSAHESTPAEQAATVTITDQWAKSAPDGSMTSVFGIVHNNGSTEARIVSATSPAAKSVELHEVTAGGLMRPKEGGVVIPAHGEHKLSPGATTSCLWD
;
A
#
# COMPACT_ATOMS: atom_id res chain seq x y z
N MET A 1 23.81 67.68 -13.61
CA MET A 1 23.85 66.93 -12.33
C MET A 1 23.34 65.52 -12.61
N LYS A 2 24.18 64.51 -12.39
CA LYS A 2 23.87 63.08 -12.54
C LYS A 2 22.91 62.64 -11.42
N ILE A 3 21.99 61.72 -11.68
CA ILE A 3 21.69 60.55 -10.83
C ILE A 3 21.03 59.49 -11.72
N VAL A 4 21.50 58.26 -11.60
CA VAL A 4 21.10 57.04 -12.31
C VAL A 4 20.81 55.97 -11.23
N ILE A 5 20.05 54.92 -11.59
CA ILE A 5 20.01 53.54 -11.01
C ILE A 5 18.90 53.30 -9.93
N PRO A 6 18.26 52.11 -9.79
CA PRO A 6 18.17 50.90 -10.65
C PRO A 6 16.75 50.35 -10.91
N ALA A 7 16.68 49.42 -11.86
CA ALA A 7 15.62 48.44 -12.03
C ALA A 7 15.46 47.51 -10.80
N ALA A 8 14.22 47.33 -10.35
CA ALA A 8 13.88 46.33 -9.34
C ALA A 8 13.72 44.96 -10.02
N VAL A 9 14.74 44.10 -9.88
CA VAL A 9 14.64 42.67 -10.18
C VAL A 9 13.84 42.03 -9.05
N ALA A 10 12.58 41.69 -9.33
CA ALA A 10 11.77 40.87 -8.44
C ALA A 10 12.32 39.43 -8.47
N LEU A 11 13.09 39.07 -7.44
CA LEU A 11 13.60 37.72 -7.26
C LEU A 11 12.44 36.85 -6.71
N SER A 12 11.70 36.22 -7.63
CA SER A 12 10.70 35.21 -7.29
C SER A 12 11.40 34.02 -6.63
N LEU A 13 11.31 33.92 -5.31
CA LEU A 13 11.66 32.70 -4.57
C LEU A 13 10.66 31.61 -4.97
N LEU A 14 11.02 30.78 -5.95
CA LEU A 14 10.40 29.47 -6.10
C LEU A 14 10.83 28.65 -4.89
N ALA A 15 10.02 28.66 -3.83
CA ALA A 15 10.04 27.63 -2.81
C ALA A 15 9.70 26.31 -3.51
N GLY A 16 10.73 25.61 -3.97
CA GLY A 16 10.58 24.28 -4.53
C GLY A 16 10.08 23.35 -3.44
N CYS A 17 8.79 23.01 -3.47
CA CYS A 17 8.30 21.80 -2.84
C CYS A 17 9.00 20.63 -3.53
N SER A 18 10.14 20.19 -3.00
CA SER A 18 10.68 18.88 -3.34
C SER A 18 9.67 17.87 -2.81
N ALA A 19 8.80 17.37 -3.69
CA ALA A 19 8.02 16.18 -3.40
C ALA A 19 9.04 15.07 -3.18
N HIS A 20 9.22 14.69 -1.91
CA HIS A 20 10.10 13.59 -1.57
C HIS A 20 9.42 12.30 -2.02
N GLU A 21 9.77 11.83 -3.21
CA GLU A 21 9.34 10.53 -3.69
C GLU A 21 10.13 9.46 -2.95
N SER A 22 9.47 8.79 -2.01
CA SER A 22 10.04 7.66 -1.30
C SER A 22 10.35 6.53 -2.29
N THR A 23 11.54 5.94 -2.17
CA THR A 23 11.85 4.72 -2.92
C THR A 23 11.00 3.55 -2.42
N PRO A 24 10.75 2.50 -3.23
CA PRO A 24 10.02 1.33 -2.77
C PRO A 24 10.63 0.67 -1.52
N ALA A 25 11.97 0.70 -1.39
CA ALA A 25 12.67 0.16 -0.23
C ALA A 25 12.39 0.97 1.05
N GLU A 26 12.35 2.30 0.93
CA GLU A 26 12.04 3.20 2.04
C GLU A 26 10.59 3.03 2.50
N GLN A 27 9.67 2.91 1.54
CA GLN A 27 8.27 2.68 1.83
C GLN A 27 8.06 1.33 2.52
N ALA A 28 8.67 0.26 2.00
CA ALA A 28 8.59 -1.08 2.59
C ALA A 28 9.11 -1.14 4.04
N ALA A 29 10.11 -0.34 4.40
CA ALA A 29 10.64 -0.28 5.76
C ALA A 29 9.62 0.25 6.79
N THR A 30 8.58 0.97 6.32
CA THR A 30 7.54 1.56 7.18
C THR A 30 6.23 0.77 7.18
N VAL A 31 6.10 -0.23 6.31
CA VAL A 31 4.93 -1.11 6.23
C VAL A 31 5.19 -2.36 7.04
N THR A 32 4.28 -2.66 7.97
CA THR A 32 4.36 -3.85 8.83
C THR A 32 3.06 -4.63 8.76
N ILE A 33 3.11 -5.90 9.16
CA ILE A 33 1.92 -6.71 9.34
C ILE A 33 1.91 -7.28 10.77
N THR A 34 0.73 -7.39 11.36
CA THR A 34 0.51 -7.96 12.71
C THR A 34 -0.68 -8.91 12.68
N ASP A 35 -0.81 -9.72 13.74
CA ASP A 35 -1.90 -10.68 13.93
C ASP A 35 -2.12 -11.62 12.74
N GLN A 36 -1.02 -12.08 12.14
CA GLN A 36 -1.08 -12.95 10.96
C GLN A 36 -1.58 -14.33 11.33
N TRP A 37 -2.50 -14.85 10.53
CA TRP A 37 -2.89 -16.24 10.62
C TRP A 37 -3.39 -16.75 9.26
N ALA A 38 -3.25 -18.04 9.03
CA ALA A 38 -3.79 -18.74 7.88
C ALA A 38 -4.98 -19.60 8.32
N LYS A 39 -6.04 -19.64 7.51
CA LYS A 39 -7.08 -20.64 7.69
C LYS A 39 -6.47 -22.03 7.45
N SER A 40 -6.84 -22.99 8.29
CA SER A 40 -6.44 -24.38 8.04
C SER A 40 -7.18 -24.91 6.81
N ALA A 41 -6.45 -25.60 5.94
CA ALA A 41 -6.97 -26.29 4.77
C ALA A 41 -6.22 -27.63 4.60
N PRO A 42 -6.83 -28.63 3.96
CA PRO A 42 -6.12 -29.85 3.57
C PRO A 42 -4.95 -29.55 2.63
N ASP A 43 -3.95 -30.42 2.61
CA ASP A 43 -2.80 -30.28 1.72
C ASP A 43 -3.22 -30.17 0.24
N GLY A 44 -2.63 -29.22 -0.47
CA GLY A 44 -2.93 -28.95 -1.89
C GLY A 44 -4.31 -28.33 -2.15
N SER A 45 -5.00 -27.85 -1.11
CA SER A 45 -6.24 -27.09 -1.24
C SER A 45 -6.01 -25.60 -1.08
N MET A 46 -6.90 -24.80 -1.68
CA MET A 46 -6.83 -23.35 -1.53
C MET A 46 -7.01 -22.94 -0.06
N THR A 47 -6.22 -21.98 0.40
CA THR A 47 -6.41 -21.37 1.73
C THR A 47 -6.30 -19.85 1.72
N SER A 48 -6.67 -19.21 2.82
CA SER A 48 -6.60 -17.76 2.98
C SER A 48 -5.72 -17.33 4.15
N VAL A 49 -5.01 -16.22 3.98
CA VAL A 49 -4.24 -15.55 5.06
C VAL A 49 -4.87 -14.21 5.39
N PHE A 50 -4.78 -13.89 6.68
CA PHE A 50 -5.39 -12.75 7.33
C PHE A 50 -4.38 -12.06 8.24
N GLY A 51 -4.69 -10.83 8.65
CA GLY A 51 -3.85 -10.01 9.50
C GLY A 51 -4.20 -8.53 9.36
N ILE A 52 -3.41 -7.68 10.02
CA ILE A 52 -3.55 -6.22 9.95
C ILE A 52 -2.28 -5.65 9.35
N VAL A 53 -2.40 -4.99 8.19
CA VAL A 53 -1.28 -4.32 7.54
C VAL A 53 -1.29 -2.86 7.96
N HIS A 54 -0.19 -2.41 8.55
CA HIS A 54 0.02 -1.05 9.04
C HIS A 54 0.97 -0.30 8.14
N ASN A 55 0.61 0.92 7.76
CA ASN A 55 1.50 1.85 7.08
C ASN A 55 1.93 2.95 8.05
N ASN A 56 3.12 2.81 8.63
CA ASN A 56 3.66 3.82 9.54
C ASN A 56 4.34 4.98 8.80
N GLY A 57 4.41 4.92 7.47
CA GLY A 57 4.97 5.95 6.62
C GLY A 57 4.07 7.17 6.48
N SER A 58 4.65 8.25 5.98
CA SER A 58 3.96 9.54 5.74
C SER A 58 3.28 9.64 4.37
N THR A 59 3.35 8.59 3.55
CA THR A 59 2.74 8.51 2.22
C THR A 59 1.84 7.28 2.10
N GLU A 60 0.88 7.29 1.17
CA GLU A 60 0.01 6.14 0.88
C GLU A 60 0.85 4.93 0.43
N ALA A 61 0.60 3.77 1.04
CA ALA A 61 1.11 2.48 0.59
C ALA A 61 0.04 1.67 -0.15
N ARG A 62 0.48 0.80 -1.06
CA ARG A 62 -0.42 -0.07 -1.82
C ARG A 62 0.11 -1.50 -1.86
N ILE A 63 -0.70 -2.43 -1.37
CA ILE A 63 -0.46 -3.86 -1.57
C ILE A 63 -0.93 -4.21 -2.99
N VAL A 64 0.00 -4.60 -3.86
CA VAL A 64 -0.30 -4.94 -5.26
C VAL A 64 -0.16 -6.43 -5.55
N SER A 65 0.65 -7.14 -4.76
CA SER A 65 0.89 -8.57 -4.88
C SER A 65 1.49 -9.09 -3.57
N ALA A 66 1.56 -10.42 -3.46
CA ALA A 66 2.31 -11.11 -2.43
C ALA A 66 2.92 -12.38 -3.04
N THR A 67 3.92 -12.96 -2.37
CA THR A 67 4.53 -14.24 -2.75
C THR A 67 4.73 -15.08 -1.50
N SER A 68 4.75 -16.40 -1.65
CA SER A 68 5.02 -17.32 -0.55
C SER A 68 5.74 -18.56 -1.08
N PRO A 69 6.79 -19.05 -0.41
CA PRO A 69 7.41 -20.33 -0.76
C PRO A 69 6.50 -21.52 -0.47
N ALA A 70 5.43 -21.33 0.32
CA ALA A 70 4.47 -22.37 0.66
C ALA A 70 3.28 -22.47 -0.32
N ALA A 71 3.23 -21.63 -1.35
CA ALA A 71 2.13 -21.56 -2.31
C ALA A 71 2.65 -21.42 -3.74
N LYS A 72 1.92 -21.94 -4.73
CA LYS A 72 2.30 -21.75 -6.13
C LYS A 72 1.91 -20.36 -6.62
N SER A 73 0.77 -19.85 -6.17
CA SER A 73 0.27 -18.51 -6.49
C SER A 73 -0.33 -17.82 -5.27
N VAL A 74 -0.46 -16.50 -5.39
CA VAL A 74 -1.01 -15.62 -4.36
C VAL A 74 -1.84 -14.55 -5.02
N GLU A 75 -3.07 -14.40 -4.58
CA GLU A 75 -3.98 -13.39 -5.14
C GLU A 75 -4.65 -12.58 -4.05
N LEU A 76 -4.78 -11.27 -4.27
CA LEU A 76 -5.63 -10.39 -3.47
C LEU A 76 -7.06 -10.52 -3.95
N HIS A 77 -8.00 -10.85 -3.06
CA HIS A 77 -9.41 -11.04 -3.40
C HIS A 77 -10.31 -10.10 -2.61
N GLU A 78 -11.38 -9.60 -3.23
CA GLU A 78 -12.47 -8.89 -2.57
C GLU A 78 -13.76 -9.70 -2.56
N VAL A 79 -14.57 -9.48 -1.52
CA VAL A 79 -15.95 -9.99 -1.45
C VAL A 79 -16.88 -8.96 -2.07
N THR A 80 -17.60 -9.39 -3.10
CA THR A 80 -18.62 -8.58 -3.77
C THR A 80 -19.89 -8.46 -2.93
N ALA A 81 -20.79 -7.55 -3.29
CA ALA A 81 -22.09 -7.41 -2.61
C ALA A 81 -22.94 -8.71 -2.61
N GLY A 82 -22.70 -9.62 -3.56
CA GLY A 82 -23.35 -10.93 -3.62
C GLY A 82 -22.66 -12.03 -2.81
N GLY A 83 -21.62 -11.70 -2.03
CA GLY A 83 -20.86 -12.66 -1.22
C GLY A 83 -19.84 -13.50 -2.00
N LEU A 84 -19.64 -13.22 -3.29
CA LEU A 84 -18.65 -13.92 -4.12
C LEU A 84 -17.27 -13.29 -3.97
N MET A 85 -16.23 -14.11 -3.89
CA MET A 85 -14.85 -13.65 -3.97
C MET A 85 -14.41 -13.46 -5.42
N ARG A 86 -13.66 -12.39 -5.68
CA ARG A 86 -13.01 -12.13 -6.97
C ARG A 86 -11.66 -11.45 -6.78
N PRO A 87 -10.72 -11.55 -7.73
CA PRO A 87 -9.48 -10.80 -7.69
C PRO A 87 -9.70 -9.29 -7.52
N LYS A 88 -8.88 -8.66 -6.68
CA LYS A 88 -8.87 -7.22 -6.43
C LYS A 88 -7.87 -6.54 -7.38
N GLU A 89 -8.39 -6.09 -8.52
CA GLU A 89 -7.60 -5.29 -9.45
C GLU A 89 -7.17 -3.96 -8.81
N GLY A 90 -5.94 -3.52 -9.12
CA GLY A 90 -5.38 -2.28 -8.58
C GLY A 90 -4.93 -2.35 -7.12
N GLY A 91 -5.04 -3.52 -6.48
CA GLY A 91 -4.52 -3.74 -5.14
C GLY A 91 -5.32 -3.06 -4.04
N VAL A 92 -4.65 -2.89 -2.89
CA VAL A 92 -5.26 -2.44 -1.63
C VAL A 92 -4.50 -1.23 -1.12
N VAL A 93 -5.22 -0.13 -0.96
CA VAL A 93 -4.66 1.12 -0.44
C VAL A 93 -4.61 1.11 1.07
N ILE A 94 -3.49 1.56 1.63
CA ILE A 94 -3.31 1.82 3.05
C ILE A 94 -2.86 3.28 3.19
N PRO A 95 -3.72 4.18 3.70
CA PRO A 95 -3.38 5.58 3.90
C PRO A 95 -2.11 5.76 4.75
N ALA A 96 -1.45 6.90 4.63
CA ALA A 96 -0.35 7.28 5.53
C ALA A 96 -0.82 7.21 6.99
N HIS A 97 0.01 6.63 7.86
CA HIS A 97 -0.32 6.36 9.28
C HIS A 97 -1.61 5.55 9.49
N GLY A 98 -2.07 4.83 8.46
CA GLY A 98 -3.29 4.04 8.47
C GLY A 98 -3.03 2.55 8.56
N GLU A 99 -4.12 1.79 8.62
CA GLU A 99 -4.10 0.33 8.60
C GLU A 99 -5.16 -0.21 7.65
N HIS A 100 -4.93 -1.43 7.16
CA HIS A 100 -5.90 -2.21 6.40
C HIS A 100 -5.99 -3.63 6.94
N LYS A 101 -7.21 -4.07 7.23
CA LYS A 101 -7.47 -5.39 7.79
C LYS A 101 -7.75 -6.40 6.69
N LEU A 102 -6.93 -7.44 6.63
CA LEU A 102 -7.19 -8.64 5.83
C LEU A 102 -8.06 -9.58 6.68
N SER A 103 -9.38 -9.61 6.44
CA SER A 103 -10.34 -10.35 7.29
C SER A 103 -11.22 -11.33 6.51
N PRO A 104 -11.66 -12.43 7.15
CA PRO A 104 -12.66 -13.31 6.58
C PRO A 104 -13.94 -12.55 6.24
N GLY A 105 -14.47 -12.73 5.03
CA GLY A 105 -15.72 -12.09 4.60
C GLY A 105 -15.62 -10.58 4.31
N ALA A 106 -14.44 -9.97 4.47
CA ALA A 106 -14.18 -8.58 4.12
C ALA A 106 -13.53 -8.44 2.74
N THR A 107 -13.48 -7.22 2.23
CA THR A 107 -13.01 -6.82 0.89
C THR A 107 -11.56 -7.20 0.55
N THR A 108 -10.79 -7.84 1.44
CA THR A 108 -9.43 -8.25 1.11
C THR A 108 -8.98 -9.51 1.85
N SER A 109 -8.77 -10.61 1.12
CA SER A 109 -8.09 -11.82 1.60
C SER A 109 -7.05 -12.28 0.59
N CYS A 110 -5.90 -12.77 1.07
CA CYS A 110 -4.92 -13.44 0.20
C CYS A 110 -5.33 -14.91 0.03
N LEU A 111 -5.52 -15.38 -1.19
CA LEU A 111 -5.82 -16.79 -1.50
C LEU A 111 -4.56 -17.48 -2.06
N TRP A 112 -4.26 -18.69 -1.58
CA TRP A 112 -3.08 -19.50 -1.94
C TRP A 112 -3.51 -20.86 -2.49
N ASP A 113 -2.77 -21.46 -3.42
CA ASP A 113 -2.93 -22.83 -3.96
C ASP A 113 -1.72 -23.75 -3.74
#